data_AF-A0A2V3JD62-F1
#
_entry.id   AF-A0A2V3JD62-F1
#
_cell.length_a   1.000
_cell.length_b   1.000
_cell.length_c   1.000
_cell.angle_alpha   90.00
_cell.angle_beta   90.00
_cell.angle_gamma   90.00
#
_symmetry.space_group_name_H-M   'P 1'
#
loop_
_entity.id
_entity.type
_entity.pdbx_description
1 polymer ?
#
loop_
_entity_poly.entity_id
_entity_poly.type
_entity_poly.pdbx_seq_one_letter_code
_entity_poly.pdbx_strand_id
1 'polypeptide(L)'
;MKKEIAIVVAAIILMSILTVLPVISSDVSKIYDADGAIISSAIIVNQTSVIVNQTSVSESEHPINVADAGDLVGKIVFRSNRDGDDEIYVMNADGTNVKKLTNNTASDRNPVWSPDATKIAFTSDRDGDLEIYVMNSDGSDVVQLTKNSIVDLDPSWSPDGKKIAFRSGSSVTNTGIYVMNADGSNLKRLAYPHAIISNQAWSPDGSKIVFAMGGSEIYVMNSADGSNKRRLISPAYSKGIKMDDCSPAWSPVGDKIVFYSFRHGFLEITPGRYGAYGEIYVMDSDGSNLVRLTNDPYHTDYVPSWSPDGTKIAFSSERDGDWEIYAMNADGTNVRKLTSNSADDLDPSWCCISEDGKATVSIESASAPRGSTVTVPIRITNVTNLGTANIWLSYNKDVVIVDSVSEGDLSPVTTGIDNAAGVTKMTWFSATGKTGDFVFAYVTLKAVGNTGDKSSLDLDVKELTDASANTIPHTVTDGTFEVNPTLMEGDVTMDEHITMADAMFIAQYKAGLRSLNASQLKCADTTDDGDVTMADAMHIAQWKADPDGTLGVLFKPLWESPADDDMLEPVDC
;
A
#
# COMPACT_ATOMS: atom_id res chain seq x y z
N MET A 1 48.70 -16.51 -51.65
CA MET A 1 49.88 -15.74 -52.12
C MET A 1 49.53 -14.26 -52.15
N LYS A 2 50.15 -13.51 -51.22
CA LYS A 2 50.51 -12.07 -51.26
C LYS A 2 49.37 -11.06 -51.43
N LYS A 3 49.08 -10.16 -50.49
CA LYS A 3 49.91 -9.46 -49.46
C LYS A 3 49.05 -9.31 -48.20
N GLU A 4 49.41 -9.66 -46.96
CA GLU A 4 50.57 -9.36 -46.11
C GLU A 4 50.87 -7.87 -45.83
N ILE A 5 50.64 -7.52 -44.56
CA ILE A 5 51.58 -6.90 -43.62
C ILE A 5 51.98 -5.45 -43.92
N ALA A 6 51.38 -4.56 -43.13
CA ALA A 6 52.10 -3.43 -42.54
C ALA A 6 51.82 -3.37 -41.03
N ILE A 7 52.69 -4.06 -40.29
CA ILE A 7 53.36 -3.54 -39.08
C ILE A 7 52.55 -3.56 -37.77
N VAL A 8 52.65 -4.72 -37.12
CA VAL A 8 52.89 -4.85 -35.69
C VAL A 8 54.25 -4.22 -35.37
N VAL A 9 54.29 -2.96 -34.96
CA VAL A 9 55.33 -2.36 -34.09
C VAL A 9 54.70 -1.18 -33.35
N ALA A 10 54.05 -1.46 -32.22
CA ALA A 10 53.90 -0.55 -31.06
C ALA A 10 53.07 -1.22 -29.95
N ALA A 11 53.29 -2.52 -29.70
CA ALA A 11 53.11 -3.05 -28.37
C ALA A 11 54.52 -3.12 -27.77
N ILE A 12 54.67 -2.66 -26.53
CA ILE A 12 55.93 -2.54 -25.75
C ILE A 12 56.62 -1.17 -25.92
N ILE A 13 56.09 -0.16 -25.21
CA ILE A 13 56.78 0.68 -24.20
C ILE A 13 55.75 1.73 -23.76
N LEU A 14 54.98 1.44 -22.71
CA LEU A 14 54.79 2.30 -21.53
C LEU A 14 53.78 1.62 -20.58
N MET A 15 54.24 0.58 -19.88
CA MET A 15 53.78 0.38 -18.52
C MET A 15 54.42 1.48 -17.69
N SER A 16 53.63 2.43 -17.18
CA SER A 16 53.77 3.18 -15.92
C SER A 16 53.23 4.62 -16.06
N ILE A 17 52.07 4.89 -15.45
CA ILE A 17 51.86 5.88 -14.38
C ILE A 17 50.35 6.06 -14.13
N LEU A 18 50.04 5.98 -12.84
CA LEU A 18 48.83 6.23 -12.07
C LEU A 18 47.80 7.28 -12.56
N THR A 19 46.55 7.02 -12.12
CA THR A 19 45.52 7.92 -11.54
C THR A 19 44.30 8.41 -12.37
N VAL A 20 43.13 7.87 -11.94
CA VAL A 20 41.88 8.58 -11.52
C VAL A 20 40.84 8.97 -12.60
N LEU A 21 39.72 8.20 -12.57
CA LEU A 21 38.27 8.50 -12.84
C LEU A 21 37.63 7.51 -13.85
N PRO A 22 36.54 6.81 -13.49
CA PRO A 22 35.69 6.17 -14.49
C PRO A 22 34.64 7.18 -14.98
N VAL A 23 34.73 7.56 -16.25
CA VAL A 23 33.57 8.03 -17.01
C VAL A 23 32.88 6.77 -17.53
N ILE A 24 31.71 6.45 -16.98
CA ILE A 24 30.84 5.42 -17.54
C ILE A 24 29.96 6.14 -18.57
N SER A 25 30.25 5.99 -19.87
CA SER A 25 29.24 6.23 -20.91
C SER A 25 28.67 4.88 -21.33
N SER A 26 27.35 4.76 -21.27
CA SER A 26 26.61 3.62 -21.81
C SER A 26 26.29 3.90 -23.28
N ASP A 27 27.13 3.42 -24.20
CA ASP A 27 26.79 3.46 -25.63
C ASP A 27 25.79 2.34 -25.95
N VAL A 28 24.54 2.74 -26.20
CA VAL A 28 23.49 1.86 -26.74
C VAL A 28 23.64 1.81 -28.26
N SER A 29 24.09 0.68 -28.81
CA SER A 29 24.06 0.46 -30.27
C SER A 29 22.68 -0.04 -30.70
N LYS A 30 21.98 0.75 -31.52
CA LYS A 30 20.70 0.37 -32.14
C LYS A 30 20.96 -0.49 -33.39
N ILE A 31 20.23 -1.60 -33.54
CA ILE A 31 20.24 -2.42 -34.74
C ILE A 31 18.94 -2.18 -35.52
N TYR A 32 19.09 -1.85 -36.79
CA TYR A 32 18.00 -1.52 -37.70
C TYR A 32 17.77 -2.66 -38.68
N ASP A 33 16.52 -2.87 -39.10
CA ASP A 33 16.22 -3.72 -40.26
C ASP A 33 16.51 -2.99 -41.59
N ALA A 34 16.23 -3.67 -42.71
CA ALA A 34 16.49 -3.15 -44.05
C ALA A 34 15.64 -1.92 -44.42
N ASP A 35 14.56 -1.64 -43.68
CA ASP A 35 13.66 -0.52 -43.89
C ASP A 35 13.85 0.60 -42.84
N GLY A 36 14.78 0.43 -41.91
CA GLY A 36 15.18 1.43 -40.93
C GLY A 36 14.40 1.42 -39.62
N ALA A 37 13.66 0.37 -39.30
CA ALA A 37 12.99 0.20 -38.01
C ALA A 37 13.92 -0.45 -36.97
N ILE A 38 13.82 -0.03 -35.70
CA ILE A 38 14.62 -0.60 -34.59
C ILE A 38 13.99 -1.93 -34.19
N ILE A 39 14.74 -3.02 -34.36
CA ILE A 39 14.25 -4.39 -34.09
C ILE A 39 14.82 -5.00 -32.79
N SER A 40 15.81 -4.37 -32.17
CA SER A 40 16.30 -4.75 -30.82
C SER A 40 17.19 -3.67 -30.21
N SER A 41 17.25 -3.63 -28.88
CA SER A 41 18.24 -2.88 -28.10
C SER A 41 19.05 -3.89 -27.28
N ALA A 42 20.37 -3.96 -27.45
CA ALA A 42 21.23 -4.83 -26.65
C ALA A 42 22.10 -3.99 -25.70
N ILE A 43 22.10 -4.34 -24.41
CA ILE A 43 23.05 -3.81 -23.43
C ILE A 43 24.23 -4.78 -23.38
N ILE A 44 25.42 -4.34 -23.79
CA ILE A 44 26.64 -5.15 -23.66
C ILE A 44 27.17 -4.97 -22.24
N VAL A 45 26.97 -5.98 -21.39
CA VAL A 45 27.69 -6.12 -20.12
C VAL A 45 28.62 -7.33 -20.25
N ASN A 46 29.93 -7.10 -20.29
CA ASN A 46 31.01 -8.10 -20.26
C ASN A 46 30.81 -9.43 -21.04
N GLN A 47 31.43 -9.50 -22.23
CA GLN A 47 31.90 -10.68 -22.97
C GLN A 47 31.16 -12.04 -22.85
N THR A 48 29.82 -12.07 -22.79
CA THR A 48 29.05 -13.29 -23.14
C THR A 48 27.70 -12.90 -23.72
N SER A 49 27.45 -13.24 -24.98
CA SER A 49 26.19 -12.98 -25.68
C SER A 49 25.19 -14.09 -25.36
N VAL A 50 24.01 -13.75 -24.83
CA VAL A 50 22.87 -14.69 -24.71
C VAL A 50 21.94 -14.46 -25.90
N ILE A 51 21.70 -15.50 -26.71
CA ILE A 51 20.72 -15.49 -27.80
C ILE A 51 19.46 -16.19 -27.28
N VAL A 52 18.33 -15.48 -27.25
CA VAL A 52 17.01 -16.07 -26.96
C VAL A 52 16.25 -16.22 -28.28
N ASN A 53 16.04 -17.46 -28.72
CA ASN A 53 15.11 -17.78 -29.81
C ASN A 53 13.74 -18.08 -29.20
N GLN A 54 12.72 -17.28 -29.49
CA GLN A 54 11.32 -17.62 -29.20
C GLN A 54 10.71 -18.41 -30.36
N THR A 55 10.31 -19.65 -30.07
CA THR A 55 9.40 -20.46 -30.89
C THR A 55 7.96 -20.16 -30.46
N SER A 56 7.08 -19.93 -31.43
CA SER A 56 5.66 -19.62 -31.26
C SER A 56 4.87 -20.71 -30.53
N VAL A 57 4.11 -20.34 -29.49
CA VAL A 57 2.99 -21.12 -28.96
C VAL A 57 1.78 -20.18 -28.86
N SER A 58 0.67 -20.60 -29.46
CA SER A 58 -0.66 -20.00 -29.31
C SER A 58 -1.39 -20.70 -28.16
N GLU A 59 -1.89 -19.94 -27.19
CA GLU A 59 -3.26 -20.02 -26.64
C GLU A 59 -3.41 -19.06 -25.44
N SER A 60 -4.67 -18.71 -25.20
CA SER A 60 -5.20 -17.73 -24.27
C SER A 60 -4.74 -17.87 -22.83
N GLU A 61 -3.93 -16.93 -22.37
CA GLU A 61 -3.93 -16.28 -21.05
C GLU A 61 -2.76 -15.28 -21.13
N HIS A 62 -3.00 -13.98 -20.89
CA HIS A 62 -1.93 -12.99 -20.98
C HIS A 62 -0.89 -13.28 -19.91
N PRO A 63 0.39 -13.57 -20.26
CA PRO A 63 1.43 -13.65 -19.26
C PRO A 63 1.64 -12.24 -18.69
N ILE A 64 1.30 -12.08 -17.42
CA ILE A 64 1.61 -10.87 -16.64
C ILE A 64 3.12 -10.67 -16.72
N ASN A 65 3.55 -9.55 -17.31
CA ASN A 65 4.95 -9.18 -17.29
C ASN A 65 5.29 -8.82 -15.84
N VAL A 66 6.08 -9.66 -15.16
CA VAL A 66 6.37 -9.59 -13.71
C VAL A 66 7.06 -8.27 -13.30
N ALA A 67 7.45 -7.42 -14.26
CA ALA A 67 8.00 -6.08 -14.02
C ALA A 67 6.94 -4.98 -13.78
N ASP A 68 5.65 -5.20 -14.10
CA ASP A 68 4.61 -4.15 -14.09
C ASP A 68 3.56 -4.28 -12.97
N ALA A 69 3.60 -5.33 -12.14
CA ALA A 69 2.57 -5.58 -11.14
C ALA A 69 2.68 -4.70 -9.86
N GLY A 70 3.70 -3.84 -9.75
CA GLY A 70 4.04 -3.13 -8.51
C GLY A 70 3.91 -1.60 -8.53
N ASP A 71 3.50 -0.99 -9.64
CA ASP A 71 3.48 0.48 -9.80
C ASP A 71 2.06 1.11 -9.72
N LEU A 72 1.02 0.27 -9.65
CA LEU A 72 -0.36 0.67 -9.40
C LEU A 72 -0.75 0.31 -7.98
N VAL A 73 -0.82 1.31 -7.12
CA VAL A 73 -1.14 1.12 -5.70
C VAL A 73 -2.42 1.87 -5.34
N GLY A 74 -3.20 1.30 -4.42
CA GLY A 74 -4.44 1.86 -3.92
C GLY A 74 -5.68 1.16 -4.49
N LYS A 75 -6.84 1.79 -4.29
CA LYS A 75 -8.13 1.29 -4.76
C LYS A 75 -8.80 2.29 -5.68
N ILE A 76 -9.51 1.77 -6.66
CA ILE A 76 -10.34 2.57 -7.58
C ILE A 76 -11.78 2.18 -7.34
N VAL A 77 -12.62 3.17 -7.03
CA VAL A 77 -14.08 3.02 -7.09
C VAL A 77 -14.55 3.55 -8.43
N PHE A 78 -15.51 2.87 -9.04
CA PHE A 78 -16.00 3.20 -10.37
C PHE A 78 -17.46 2.76 -10.53
N ARG A 79 -18.13 3.33 -11.52
CA ARG A 79 -19.48 2.93 -11.95
C ARG A 79 -19.37 1.82 -12.98
N SER A 80 -20.24 0.81 -12.92
CA SER A 80 -20.36 -0.23 -13.93
C SER A 80 -21.81 -0.60 -14.19
N ASN A 81 -22.17 -0.92 -15.44
CA ASN A 81 -23.49 -1.44 -15.80
C ASN A 81 -23.52 -2.95 -16.08
N ARG A 82 -22.49 -3.69 -15.64
CA ARG A 82 -22.31 -5.13 -15.93
C ARG A 82 -23.44 -6.06 -15.47
N ASP A 83 -24.27 -5.60 -14.54
CA ASP A 83 -25.40 -6.37 -14.00
C ASP A 83 -26.78 -5.91 -14.53
N GLY A 84 -26.80 -4.98 -15.50
CA GLY A 84 -28.02 -4.52 -16.20
C GLY A 84 -28.49 -3.12 -15.80
N ASP A 85 -27.98 -2.59 -14.68
CA ASP A 85 -28.16 -1.22 -14.20
C ASP A 85 -26.84 -0.65 -13.66
N ASP A 86 -26.79 0.67 -13.48
CA ASP A 86 -25.58 1.36 -13.03
C ASP A 86 -25.37 1.15 -11.53
N GLU A 87 -24.24 0.53 -11.20
CA GLU A 87 -23.88 0.14 -9.85
C GLU A 87 -22.44 0.54 -9.54
N ILE A 88 -22.11 0.68 -8.25
CA ILE A 88 -20.78 1.07 -7.79
C ILE A 88 -19.95 -0.18 -7.51
N TYR A 89 -18.76 -0.22 -8.09
CA TYR A 89 -17.76 -1.26 -7.90
C TYR A 89 -16.47 -0.66 -7.35
N VAL A 90 -15.68 -1.52 -6.70
CA VAL A 90 -14.32 -1.22 -6.26
C VAL A 90 -13.38 -2.28 -6.79
N MET A 91 -12.16 -1.88 -7.14
CA MET A 91 -11.07 -2.78 -7.50
C MET A 91 -9.75 -2.29 -6.91
N ASN A 92 -8.76 -3.17 -6.88
CA ASN A 92 -7.38 -2.75 -6.70
C ASN A 92 -6.94 -1.89 -7.90
N ALA A 93 -5.98 -1.00 -7.69
CA ALA A 93 -5.48 -0.11 -8.74
C ALA A 93 -4.90 -0.87 -9.95
N ASP A 94 -4.43 -2.11 -9.75
CA ASP A 94 -3.94 -3.02 -10.80
C ASP A 94 -5.07 -3.73 -11.60
N GLY A 95 -6.34 -3.43 -11.31
CA GLY A 95 -7.50 -4.05 -11.96
C GLY A 95 -7.99 -5.34 -11.30
N THR A 96 -7.29 -5.85 -10.28
CA THR A 96 -7.67 -7.10 -9.59
C THR A 96 -8.72 -6.86 -8.50
N ASN A 97 -9.28 -7.94 -7.94
CA ASN A 97 -10.21 -7.90 -6.80
C ASN A 97 -11.45 -7.00 -7.01
N VAL A 98 -12.00 -7.02 -8.22
CA VAL A 98 -13.24 -6.30 -8.53
C VAL A 98 -14.38 -6.81 -7.67
N LYS A 99 -15.05 -5.91 -6.94
CA LYS A 99 -16.16 -6.19 -6.02
C LYS A 99 -17.29 -5.19 -6.23
N LYS A 100 -18.53 -5.68 -6.31
CA LYS A 100 -19.75 -4.85 -6.31
C LYS A 100 -20.02 -4.30 -4.89
N LEU A 101 -20.31 -3.01 -4.76
CA LEU A 101 -20.61 -2.35 -3.48
C LEU A 101 -22.10 -2.03 -3.30
N THR A 102 -22.80 -1.68 -4.37
CA THR A 102 -24.25 -1.41 -4.34
C THR A 102 -25.00 -2.50 -5.12
N ASN A 103 -26.24 -2.81 -4.75
CA ASN A 103 -27.04 -3.82 -5.46
C ASN A 103 -28.53 -3.58 -5.25
N ASN A 104 -29.14 -2.83 -6.16
CA ASN A 104 -30.53 -2.41 -6.07
C ASN A 104 -31.13 -2.26 -7.48
N THR A 105 -32.19 -1.46 -7.65
CA THR A 105 -32.80 -1.22 -8.98
C THR A 105 -32.64 0.23 -9.43
N ALA A 106 -31.96 1.03 -8.63
CA ALA A 106 -31.69 2.43 -8.90
C ALA A 106 -30.38 2.55 -9.67
N SER A 107 -30.16 3.73 -10.24
CA SER A 107 -28.95 4.08 -10.94
C SER A 107 -27.97 4.76 -10.00
N ASP A 108 -26.95 4.03 -9.55
CA ASP A 108 -25.89 4.53 -8.67
C ASP A 108 -24.67 5.00 -9.50
N ARG A 109 -24.27 6.26 -9.35
CA ARG A 109 -23.30 6.95 -10.25
C ARG A 109 -22.33 7.88 -9.52
N ASN A 110 -21.29 8.30 -10.23
CA ASN A 110 -20.32 9.32 -9.81
C ASN A 110 -19.73 9.06 -8.41
N PRO A 111 -19.18 7.85 -8.14
CA PRO A 111 -18.62 7.54 -6.84
C PRO A 111 -17.32 8.31 -6.60
N VAL A 112 -17.14 8.80 -5.38
CA VAL A 112 -15.90 9.46 -4.94
C VAL A 112 -15.52 9.00 -3.55
N TRP A 113 -14.24 8.71 -3.36
CA TRP A 113 -13.69 8.39 -2.05
C TRP A 113 -13.60 9.59 -1.13
N SER A 114 -13.80 9.34 0.16
CA SER A 114 -13.33 10.22 1.22
C SER A 114 -11.79 10.16 1.34
N PRO A 115 -11.13 11.24 1.79
CA PRO A 115 -9.66 11.31 1.84
C PRO A 115 -9.00 10.26 2.73
N ASP A 116 -9.73 9.74 3.72
CA ASP A 116 -9.26 8.73 4.68
C ASP A 116 -9.58 7.29 4.27
N ALA A 117 -10.13 7.07 3.06
CA ALA A 117 -10.52 5.75 2.55
C ALA A 117 -11.68 5.07 3.29
N THR A 118 -12.32 5.72 4.27
CA THR A 118 -13.32 5.04 5.13
C THR A 118 -14.72 5.06 4.53
N LYS A 119 -15.00 6.03 3.68
CA LYS A 119 -16.32 6.28 3.09
C LYS A 119 -16.27 6.57 1.60
N ILE A 120 -17.39 6.32 0.92
CA ILE A 120 -17.63 6.65 -0.48
C ILE A 120 -18.90 7.51 -0.54
N ALA A 121 -18.81 8.66 -1.21
CA ALA A 121 -19.99 9.47 -1.57
C ALA A 121 -20.35 9.19 -3.03
N PHE A 122 -21.64 9.21 -3.35
CA PHE A 122 -22.11 8.89 -4.70
C PHE A 122 -23.52 9.46 -4.94
N THR A 123 -23.98 9.38 -6.18
CA THR A 123 -25.29 9.85 -6.61
C THR A 123 -26.22 8.66 -6.86
N SER A 124 -27.50 8.75 -6.47
CA SER A 124 -28.47 7.66 -6.67
C SER A 124 -29.88 8.19 -6.88
N ASP A 125 -30.68 7.54 -7.73
CA ASP A 125 -32.10 7.87 -7.96
C ASP A 125 -33.11 6.97 -7.22
N ARG A 126 -32.65 6.19 -6.22
CA ARG A 126 -33.47 5.21 -5.47
C ARG A 126 -34.72 5.78 -4.80
N ASP A 127 -34.77 7.08 -4.56
CA ASP A 127 -35.90 7.76 -3.92
C ASP A 127 -36.75 8.60 -4.91
N GLY A 128 -36.48 8.49 -6.22
CA GLY A 128 -37.30 9.04 -7.31
C GLY A 128 -36.63 10.18 -8.10
N ASP A 129 -35.65 10.86 -7.50
CA ASP A 129 -34.73 11.81 -8.14
C ASP A 129 -33.30 11.57 -7.65
N LEU A 130 -32.31 12.10 -8.40
CA LEU A 130 -30.89 11.94 -8.07
C LEU A 130 -30.56 12.74 -6.81
N GLU A 131 -30.05 12.03 -5.81
CA GLU A 131 -29.64 12.57 -4.52
C GLU A 131 -28.24 12.08 -4.14
N ILE A 132 -27.58 12.76 -3.20
CA ILE A 132 -26.26 12.42 -2.68
C ILE A 132 -26.41 11.41 -1.53
N TYR A 133 -25.70 10.30 -1.64
CA TYR A 133 -25.58 9.28 -0.61
C TYR A 133 -24.13 9.09 -0.19
N VAL A 134 -23.94 8.54 1.01
CA VAL A 134 -22.66 8.10 1.53
C VAL A 134 -22.80 6.68 2.06
N MET A 135 -21.77 5.87 1.87
CA MET A 135 -21.63 4.53 2.45
C MET A 135 -20.23 4.33 3.03
N ASN A 136 -20.06 3.30 3.85
CA ASN A 136 -18.73 2.83 4.23
C ASN A 136 -18.00 2.23 3.01
N SER A 137 -16.67 2.18 3.06
CA SER A 137 -15.81 1.70 1.98
C SER A 137 -16.05 0.24 1.56
N ASP A 138 -16.67 -0.56 2.43
CA ASP A 138 -17.03 -1.94 2.18
C ASP A 138 -18.42 -2.12 1.54
N GLY A 139 -19.18 -1.03 1.37
CA GLY A 139 -20.55 -0.96 0.85
C GLY A 139 -21.65 -0.91 1.93
N SER A 140 -21.30 -0.99 3.21
CA SER A 140 -22.27 -0.97 4.33
C SER A 140 -22.72 0.45 4.72
N ASP A 141 -23.74 0.53 5.59
CA ASP A 141 -24.25 1.77 6.19
C ASP A 141 -24.54 2.90 5.19
N VAL A 142 -25.33 2.57 4.17
CA VAL A 142 -25.72 3.55 3.15
C VAL A 142 -26.70 4.57 3.75
N VAL A 143 -26.36 5.86 3.66
CA VAL A 143 -27.11 6.99 4.21
C VAL A 143 -27.37 8.04 3.12
N GLN A 144 -28.62 8.50 3.03
CA GLN A 144 -29.00 9.65 2.19
C GLN A 144 -28.61 10.96 2.87
N LEU A 145 -27.87 11.83 2.18
CA LEU A 145 -27.45 13.13 2.71
C LEU A 145 -28.31 14.29 2.23
N THR A 146 -28.79 14.24 0.98
CA THR A 146 -29.68 15.25 0.41
C THR A 146 -31.07 14.68 0.18
N LYS A 147 -32.09 15.51 0.43
CA LYS A 147 -33.49 15.12 0.30
C LYS A 147 -34.34 16.33 -0.06
N ASN A 148 -34.60 16.49 -1.34
CA ASN A 148 -35.33 17.61 -1.88
C ASN A 148 -36.07 17.22 -3.17
N SER A 149 -36.30 18.18 -4.07
CA SER A 149 -37.05 17.94 -5.31
C SER A 149 -36.25 18.43 -6.52
N ILE A 150 -34.93 18.50 -6.35
CA ILE A 150 -33.96 19.00 -7.31
C ILE A 150 -32.88 17.93 -7.40
N VAL A 151 -32.39 17.72 -8.62
CA VAL A 151 -31.30 16.80 -8.91
C VAL A 151 -30.02 17.30 -8.24
N ASP A 152 -29.48 16.47 -7.35
CA ASP A 152 -28.20 16.65 -6.68
C ASP A 152 -27.23 15.55 -7.14
N LEU A 153 -26.04 15.94 -7.60
CA LEU A 153 -25.07 15.01 -8.17
C LEU A 153 -23.63 15.52 -8.08
N ASP A 154 -22.69 14.72 -8.61
CA ASP A 154 -21.26 15.01 -8.68
C ASP A 154 -20.65 15.38 -7.30
N PRO A 155 -20.75 14.51 -6.28
CA PRO A 155 -20.16 14.79 -4.97
C PRO A 155 -18.63 14.89 -5.02
N SER A 156 -18.04 15.66 -4.10
CA SER A 156 -16.60 15.79 -3.92
C SER A 156 -16.26 16.14 -2.47
N TRP A 157 -15.40 15.34 -1.84
CA TRP A 157 -14.96 15.54 -0.46
C TRP A 157 -13.94 16.67 -0.33
N SER A 158 -14.04 17.45 0.75
CA SER A 158 -12.94 18.30 1.19
C SER A 158 -11.77 17.43 1.66
N PRO A 159 -10.50 17.90 1.53
CA PRO A 159 -9.33 17.10 1.85
C PRO A 159 -9.21 16.75 3.34
N ASP A 160 -9.89 17.49 4.22
CA ASP A 160 -9.99 17.18 5.65
C ASP A 160 -11.12 16.20 5.99
N GLY A 161 -11.89 15.73 4.99
CA GLY A 161 -13.02 14.82 5.14
C GLY A 161 -14.26 15.41 5.81
N LYS A 162 -14.27 16.72 6.13
CA LYS A 162 -15.35 17.31 6.94
C LYS A 162 -16.52 17.83 6.12
N LYS A 163 -16.35 18.03 4.82
CA LYS A 163 -17.36 18.64 3.95
C LYS A 163 -17.47 17.88 2.64
N ILE A 164 -18.64 18.00 2.03
CA ILE A 164 -18.93 17.52 0.69
C ILE A 164 -19.42 18.71 -0.13
N ALA A 165 -18.79 18.95 -1.27
CA ALA A 165 -19.29 19.82 -2.32
C ALA A 165 -20.06 18.98 -3.34
N PHE A 166 -21.17 19.49 -3.85
CA PHE A 166 -21.96 18.82 -4.89
C PHE A 166 -22.65 19.83 -5.80
N ARG A 167 -23.10 19.36 -6.95
CA ARG A 167 -23.89 20.13 -7.91
C ARG A 167 -25.37 19.95 -7.59
N SER A 168 -26.10 21.06 -7.52
CA SER A 168 -27.56 21.05 -7.34
C SER A 168 -28.22 22.00 -8.34
N GLY A 169 -29.27 21.54 -9.03
CA GLY A 169 -30.02 22.42 -9.94
C GLY A 169 -31.16 21.77 -10.70
N SER A 170 -32.18 22.57 -11.03
CA SER A 170 -33.39 22.11 -11.72
C SER A 170 -33.24 22.01 -13.25
N SER A 171 -32.13 22.50 -13.80
CA SER A 171 -31.76 22.38 -15.21
C SER A 171 -30.28 22.68 -15.42
N VAL A 172 -29.71 22.28 -16.56
CA VAL A 172 -28.31 22.58 -16.94
C VAL A 172 -27.95 24.07 -16.94
N THR A 173 -28.94 24.97 -17.03
CA THR A 173 -28.72 26.42 -16.99
C THR A 173 -28.95 27.02 -15.59
N ASN A 174 -29.50 26.24 -14.66
CA ASN A 174 -29.83 26.67 -13.30
C ASN A 174 -29.20 25.76 -12.23
N THR A 175 -27.92 25.45 -12.40
CA THR A 175 -27.09 24.63 -11.50
C THR A 175 -26.11 25.49 -10.71
N GLY A 176 -25.94 25.18 -9.42
CA GLY A 176 -24.95 25.80 -8.53
C GLY A 176 -24.10 24.76 -7.80
N ILE A 177 -23.00 25.22 -7.21
CA ILE A 177 -22.19 24.42 -6.28
C ILE A 177 -22.72 24.65 -4.87
N TYR A 178 -23.01 23.56 -4.19
CA TYR A 178 -23.43 23.52 -2.80
C TYR A 178 -22.37 22.81 -1.98
N VAL A 179 -22.29 23.17 -0.71
CA VAL A 179 -21.39 22.55 0.27
C VAL A 179 -22.18 22.24 1.52
N MET A 180 -22.01 21.05 2.05
CA MET A 180 -22.55 20.60 3.33
C MET A 180 -21.45 19.96 4.17
N ASN A 181 -21.70 19.76 5.45
CA ASN A 181 -20.88 18.88 6.27
C ASN A 181 -21.01 17.43 5.78
N ALA A 182 -20.02 16.60 6.09
CA ALA A 182 -20.01 15.17 5.73
C ALA A 182 -21.21 14.36 6.26
N ASP A 183 -21.87 14.86 7.30
CA ASP A 183 -23.09 14.27 7.89
C ASP A 183 -24.40 14.79 7.24
N GLY A 184 -24.30 15.60 6.19
CA GLY A 184 -25.44 16.23 5.50
C GLY A 184 -25.93 17.54 6.14
N SER A 185 -25.40 17.93 7.30
CA SER A 185 -25.80 19.18 7.97
C SER A 185 -25.17 20.43 7.34
N ASN A 186 -25.66 21.61 7.72
CA ASN A 186 -25.12 22.91 7.29
C ASN A 186 -25.05 23.11 5.77
N LEU A 187 -26.05 22.59 5.04
CA LEU A 187 -26.17 22.81 3.60
C LEU A 187 -26.17 24.29 3.26
N LYS A 188 -25.19 24.71 2.45
CA LYS A 188 -25.00 26.07 2.00
C LYS A 188 -24.71 26.10 0.50
N ARG A 189 -25.34 27.03 -0.20
CA ARG A 189 -24.97 27.34 -1.58
C ARG A 189 -23.68 28.17 -1.62
N LEU A 190 -22.70 27.73 -2.39
CA LEU A 190 -21.40 28.40 -2.52
C LEU A 190 -21.29 29.23 -3.81
N ALA A 191 -21.85 28.75 -4.92
CA ALA A 191 -21.85 29.47 -6.21
C ALA A 191 -23.27 29.60 -6.80
N TYR A 192 -23.57 30.80 -7.33
CA TYR A 192 -24.84 31.14 -7.99
C TYR A 192 -24.95 30.55 -9.41
N PRO A 193 -26.17 30.40 -9.97
CA PRO A 193 -26.40 29.58 -11.14
C PRO A 193 -25.88 30.27 -12.40
N HIS A 194 -24.86 29.67 -13.01
CA HIS A 194 -24.33 30.09 -14.31
C HIS A 194 -23.84 28.85 -15.08
N ALA A 195 -24.75 27.90 -15.35
CA ALA A 195 -24.46 26.70 -16.14
C ALA A 195 -23.18 25.97 -15.68
N ILE A 196 -23.21 25.46 -14.45
CA ILE A 196 -22.19 24.54 -13.95
C ILE A 196 -22.55 23.15 -14.47
N ILE A 197 -21.65 22.55 -15.25
CA ILE A 197 -21.97 21.40 -16.10
C ILE A 197 -21.20 20.11 -15.75
N SER A 198 -20.26 20.14 -14.80
CA SER A 198 -19.49 18.95 -14.41
C SER A 198 -18.96 19.02 -12.97
N ASN A 199 -18.30 17.94 -12.52
CA ASN A 199 -17.65 17.78 -11.23
C ASN A 199 -16.82 19.00 -10.80
N GLN A 200 -16.86 19.29 -9.51
CA GLN A 200 -15.97 20.20 -8.81
C GLN A 200 -14.96 19.42 -7.96
N ALA A 201 -13.77 19.98 -7.78
CA ALA A 201 -12.74 19.37 -6.93
C ALA A 201 -12.11 20.40 -5.98
N TRP A 202 -11.88 19.98 -4.75
CA TRP A 202 -11.16 20.76 -3.74
C TRP A 202 -9.66 20.76 -4.04
N SER A 203 -8.99 21.88 -3.78
CA SER A 203 -7.52 21.88 -3.70
C SER A 203 -7.05 21.07 -2.48
N PRO A 204 -5.85 20.47 -2.51
CA PRO A 204 -5.38 19.60 -1.41
C PRO A 204 -5.25 20.31 -0.06
N ASP A 205 -5.01 21.62 -0.07
CA ASP A 205 -4.99 22.48 1.13
C ASP A 205 -6.39 22.90 1.60
N GLY A 206 -7.45 22.53 0.87
CA GLY A 206 -8.85 22.85 1.14
C GLY A 206 -9.22 24.32 0.90
N SER A 207 -8.32 25.16 0.40
CA SER A 207 -8.53 26.61 0.30
C SER A 207 -9.34 27.02 -0.94
N LYS A 208 -9.36 26.18 -1.98
CA LYS A 208 -9.98 26.48 -3.28
C LYS A 208 -10.84 25.33 -3.79
N ILE A 209 -11.73 25.66 -4.71
CA ILE A 209 -12.50 24.70 -5.50
C ILE A 209 -12.30 25.03 -6.97
N VAL A 210 -11.93 24.03 -7.78
CA VAL A 210 -11.92 24.08 -9.25
C VAL A 210 -13.22 23.48 -9.79
N PHE A 211 -13.76 24.06 -10.85
CA PHE A 211 -15.03 23.62 -11.45
C PHE A 211 -15.15 24.09 -12.91
N ALA A 212 -16.01 23.42 -13.68
CA ALA A 212 -16.36 23.86 -15.03
C ALA A 212 -17.61 24.75 -15.03
N MET A 213 -17.58 25.86 -15.78
CA MET A 213 -18.68 26.84 -15.85
C MET A 213 -18.89 27.34 -17.28
N GLY A 214 -20.14 27.70 -17.60
CA GLY A 214 -20.45 28.45 -18.82
C GLY A 214 -20.27 27.65 -20.10
N GLY A 215 -20.45 26.34 -20.02
CA GLY A 215 -20.37 25.43 -21.15
C GLY A 215 -18.97 24.88 -21.41
N SER A 216 -17.86 25.55 -21.06
CA SER A 216 -16.56 25.09 -21.58
C SER A 216 -15.30 25.71 -20.96
N GLU A 217 -15.33 26.07 -19.69
CA GLU A 217 -14.22 26.80 -19.09
C GLU A 217 -13.98 26.32 -17.66
N ILE A 218 -12.70 26.08 -17.35
CA ILE A 218 -12.27 25.75 -16.00
C ILE A 218 -12.06 27.05 -15.20
N TYR A 219 -12.71 27.13 -14.06
CA TYR A 219 -12.61 28.22 -13.09
C TYR A 219 -12.12 27.70 -11.75
N VAL A 220 -11.57 28.62 -10.95
CA VAL A 220 -11.25 28.39 -9.55
C VAL A 220 -11.87 29.49 -8.69
N MET A 221 -12.29 29.15 -7.47
CA MET A 221 -12.79 30.09 -6.47
C MET A 221 -12.33 29.70 -5.06
N ASN A 222 -12.48 30.61 -4.11
CA ASN A 222 -12.27 30.33 -2.69
C ASN A 222 -13.33 29.37 -2.16
N SER A 223 -12.92 28.33 -1.45
CA SER A 223 -13.82 27.29 -0.95
C SER A 223 -14.72 27.75 0.21
N ALA A 224 -14.29 28.75 0.97
CA ALA A 224 -15.00 29.23 2.16
C ALA A 224 -16.28 30.01 1.82
N ASP A 225 -16.25 30.80 0.74
CA ASP A 225 -17.29 31.78 0.42
C ASP A 225 -17.60 31.95 -1.08
N GLY A 226 -16.89 31.23 -1.97
CA GLY A 226 -17.07 31.34 -3.42
C GLY A 226 -16.50 32.62 -4.03
N SER A 227 -15.76 33.42 -3.26
CA SER A 227 -15.10 34.64 -3.72
C SER A 227 -13.89 34.34 -4.60
N ASN A 228 -13.28 35.39 -5.17
CA ASN A 228 -12.09 35.30 -6.04
C ASN A 228 -12.24 34.31 -7.21
N LYS A 229 -13.46 34.18 -7.73
CA LYS A 229 -13.73 33.40 -8.92
C LYS A 229 -12.91 33.94 -10.10
N ARG A 230 -12.01 33.12 -10.64
CA ARG A 230 -11.20 33.44 -11.83
C ARG A 230 -11.16 32.28 -12.80
N ARG A 231 -11.10 32.60 -14.09
CA ARG A 231 -10.93 31.61 -15.17
C ARG A 231 -9.47 31.16 -15.25
N LEU A 232 -9.23 29.87 -15.44
CA LEU A 232 -7.88 29.29 -15.62
C LEU A 232 -7.52 29.15 -17.09
N ILE A 233 -8.45 28.68 -17.92
CA ILE A 233 -8.22 28.44 -19.35
C ILE A 233 -9.23 29.20 -20.21
N SER A 234 -8.77 29.66 -21.38
CA SER A 234 -9.66 30.30 -22.36
C SER A 234 -10.39 29.24 -23.21
N PRO A 235 -11.64 29.50 -23.61
CA PRO A 235 -12.43 28.53 -24.36
C PRO A 235 -11.81 28.31 -25.74
N ALA A 236 -11.85 27.06 -26.22
CA ALA A 236 -11.51 26.77 -27.61
C ALA A 236 -12.76 26.74 -28.49
N TYR A 237 -12.53 26.94 -29.77
CA TYR A 237 -13.55 26.88 -30.80
C TYR A 237 -13.10 25.96 -31.92
N SER A 238 -14.00 25.07 -32.35
CA SER A 238 -13.82 24.29 -33.58
C SER A 238 -15.03 24.47 -34.47
N LYS A 239 -14.78 24.85 -35.73
CA LYS A 239 -15.84 25.15 -36.72
C LYS A 239 -16.90 26.14 -36.21
N GLY A 240 -16.50 27.12 -35.41
CA GLY A 240 -17.40 28.14 -34.84
C GLY A 240 -18.24 27.67 -33.64
N ILE A 241 -18.06 26.42 -33.21
CA ILE A 241 -18.71 25.84 -32.02
C ILE A 241 -17.71 25.89 -30.86
N LYS A 242 -18.18 26.29 -29.67
CA LYS A 242 -17.38 26.31 -28.43
C LYS A 242 -17.18 24.87 -27.94
N MET A 243 -15.95 24.49 -27.59
CA MET A 243 -15.57 23.12 -27.21
C MET A 243 -15.42 22.97 -25.71
N ASP A 244 -15.99 21.91 -25.11
CA ASP A 244 -16.17 21.75 -23.67
C ASP A 244 -14.89 21.30 -22.92
N ASP A 245 -14.71 21.83 -21.71
CA ASP A 245 -13.67 21.47 -20.73
C ASP A 245 -14.36 21.10 -19.41
N CYS A 246 -14.13 19.90 -18.91
CA CYS A 246 -14.97 19.30 -17.87
C CYS A 246 -14.20 18.41 -16.90
N SER A 247 -14.84 18.14 -15.76
CA SER A 247 -14.36 17.29 -14.65
C SER A 247 -12.90 17.56 -14.23
N PRO A 248 -12.58 18.81 -13.84
CA PRO A 248 -11.25 19.12 -13.33
C PRO A 248 -10.98 18.46 -11.97
N ALA A 249 -9.77 17.94 -11.80
CA ALA A 249 -9.26 17.36 -10.55
C ALA A 249 -7.85 17.89 -10.23
N TRP A 250 -7.63 18.27 -8.98
CA TRP A 250 -6.32 18.70 -8.50
C TRP A 250 -5.38 17.51 -8.31
N SER A 251 -4.11 17.70 -8.67
CA SER A 251 -3.04 16.80 -8.23
C SER A 251 -2.94 16.78 -6.70
N PRO A 252 -2.53 15.68 -6.06
CA PRO A 252 -2.44 15.59 -4.59
C PRO A 252 -1.53 16.64 -3.93
N VAL A 253 -0.50 17.12 -4.63
CA VAL A 253 0.41 18.18 -4.13
C VAL A 253 -0.07 19.59 -4.47
N GLY A 254 -1.12 19.71 -5.29
CA GLY A 254 -1.80 20.97 -5.59
C GLY A 254 -1.12 21.85 -6.65
N ASP A 255 -0.11 21.34 -7.35
CA ASP A 255 0.61 22.09 -8.39
C ASP A 255 -0.07 22.01 -9.76
N LYS A 256 -0.84 20.95 -10.03
CA LYS A 256 -1.47 20.66 -11.33
C LYS A 256 -2.98 20.40 -11.23
N ILE A 257 -3.64 20.55 -12.37
CA ILE A 257 -5.05 20.24 -12.57
C ILE A 257 -5.18 19.39 -13.83
N VAL A 258 -5.76 18.20 -13.70
CA VAL A 258 -6.15 17.32 -14.81
C VAL A 258 -7.62 17.53 -15.13
N PHE A 259 -8.02 17.42 -16.39
CA PHE A 259 -9.40 17.55 -16.85
C PHE A 259 -9.55 16.88 -18.21
N TYR A 260 -10.77 16.57 -18.64
CA TYR A 260 -10.98 16.17 -20.03
C TYR A 260 -11.50 17.34 -20.88
N SER A 261 -11.19 17.32 -22.16
CA SER A 261 -11.39 18.46 -23.04
C SER A 261 -11.67 18.03 -24.49
N PHE A 262 -12.68 18.63 -25.10
CA PHE A 262 -12.99 18.49 -26.53
C PHE A 262 -12.30 19.56 -27.38
N ARG A 263 -11.34 20.31 -26.83
CA ARG A 263 -10.72 21.48 -27.49
C ARG A 263 -10.03 21.14 -28.83
N HIS A 264 -9.78 19.86 -29.12
CA HIS A 264 -9.26 19.42 -30.42
C HIS A 264 -10.30 19.44 -31.55
N GLY A 265 -11.59 19.60 -31.23
CA GLY A 265 -12.63 19.84 -32.21
C GLY A 265 -13.19 18.59 -32.85
N PHE A 266 -13.74 18.77 -34.05
CA PHE A 266 -14.42 17.70 -34.77
C PHE A 266 -13.54 17.04 -35.82
N LEU A 267 -13.50 15.71 -35.82
CA LEU A 267 -12.97 14.91 -36.93
C LEU A 267 -14.10 14.35 -37.79
N GLU A 268 -13.82 14.13 -39.08
CA GLU A 268 -14.74 13.47 -39.99
C GLU A 268 -14.70 11.96 -39.73
N ILE A 269 -15.73 11.44 -39.07
CA ILE A 269 -15.83 10.02 -38.70
C ILE A 269 -16.27 9.20 -39.91
N THR A 270 -17.19 9.75 -40.71
CA THR A 270 -17.58 9.24 -42.03
C THR A 270 -17.84 10.42 -42.97
N PRO A 271 -17.85 10.24 -44.32
CA PRO A 271 -18.09 11.35 -45.24
C PRO A 271 -19.34 12.18 -44.88
N GLY A 272 -19.13 13.42 -44.46
CA GLY A 272 -20.19 14.34 -44.03
C GLY A 272 -20.68 14.20 -42.57
N ARG A 273 -20.15 13.26 -41.78
CA ARG A 273 -20.43 13.12 -40.33
C ARG A 273 -19.20 13.49 -39.51
N TYR A 274 -19.34 14.55 -38.72
CA TYR A 274 -18.30 15.05 -37.83
C TYR A 274 -18.66 14.72 -36.37
N GLY A 275 -17.70 14.21 -35.60
CA GLY A 275 -17.85 14.04 -34.16
C GLY A 275 -16.67 14.65 -33.41
N ALA A 276 -16.97 15.25 -32.26
CA ALA A 276 -15.96 15.69 -31.31
C ALA A 276 -15.53 14.48 -30.49
N TYR A 277 -14.28 14.47 -30.06
CA TYR A 277 -13.71 13.45 -29.21
C TYR A 277 -12.94 14.13 -28.08
N GLY A 278 -13.16 13.65 -26.85
CA GLY A 278 -12.60 14.23 -25.64
C GLY A 278 -11.27 13.58 -25.30
N GLU A 279 -10.35 14.36 -24.75
CA GLU A 279 -8.99 13.91 -24.41
C GLU A 279 -8.61 14.42 -23.03
N ILE A 280 -7.71 13.71 -22.34
CA ILE A 280 -7.20 14.13 -21.04
C ILE A 280 -6.11 15.19 -21.23
N TYR A 281 -6.26 16.29 -20.50
CA TYR A 281 -5.30 17.38 -20.43
C TYR A 281 -4.86 17.60 -18.99
N VAL A 282 -3.65 18.13 -18.85
CA VAL A 282 -3.12 18.64 -17.60
C VAL A 282 -2.63 20.07 -17.80
N MET A 283 -2.80 20.90 -16.79
CA MET A 283 -2.22 22.25 -16.72
C MET A 283 -1.67 22.50 -15.33
N ASP A 284 -0.81 23.51 -15.20
CA ASP A 284 -0.44 24.00 -13.89
C ASP A 284 -1.65 24.68 -13.22
N SER A 285 -1.69 24.65 -11.90
CA SER A 285 -2.79 25.15 -11.06
C SER A 285 -3.11 26.65 -11.25
N ASP A 286 -2.18 27.40 -11.85
CA ASP A 286 -2.37 28.79 -12.20
C ASP A 286 -3.10 29.00 -13.55
N GLY A 287 -3.23 27.94 -14.36
CA GLY A 287 -3.81 27.91 -15.70
C GLY A 287 -2.78 27.85 -16.84
N SER A 288 -1.48 27.87 -16.53
CA SER A 288 -0.39 27.82 -17.52
C SER A 288 0.02 26.38 -17.88
N ASN A 289 0.95 26.24 -18.83
CA ASN A 289 1.57 24.97 -19.22
C ASN A 289 0.57 23.85 -19.53
N LEU A 290 -0.44 24.18 -20.34
CA LEU A 290 -1.43 23.21 -20.78
C LEU A 290 -0.81 22.17 -21.72
N VAL A 291 -0.95 20.89 -21.36
CA VAL A 291 -0.45 19.73 -22.08
C VAL A 291 -1.59 18.73 -22.29
N ARG A 292 -1.66 18.13 -23.49
CA ARG A 292 -2.54 17.00 -23.80
C ARG A 292 -1.82 15.70 -23.45
N LEU A 293 -2.44 14.84 -22.66
CA LEU A 293 -1.85 13.58 -22.20
C LEU A 293 -2.25 12.39 -23.07
N THR A 294 -3.51 12.32 -23.50
CA THR A 294 -4.01 11.24 -24.35
C THR A 294 -4.17 11.71 -25.80
N ASN A 295 -4.05 10.77 -26.74
CA ASN A 295 -4.28 11.07 -28.15
C ASN A 295 -4.83 9.84 -28.87
N ASP A 296 -6.15 9.67 -28.80
CA ASP A 296 -6.88 8.61 -29.49
C ASP A 296 -7.95 9.20 -30.41
N PRO A 297 -7.60 9.47 -31.69
CA PRO A 297 -8.55 10.01 -32.64
C PRO A 297 -9.80 9.13 -32.73
N TYR A 298 -10.97 9.77 -32.73
CA TYR A 298 -12.30 9.14 -32.85
C TYR A 298 -12.85 8.45 -31.59
N HIS A 299 -12.05 8.31 -30.54
CA HIS A 299 -12.51 7.80 -29.24
C HIS A 299 -12.40 8.88 -28.19
N THR A 300 -13.22 8.77 -27.16
CA THR A 300 -13.28 9.76 -26.10
C THR A 300 -12.72 9.22 -24.79
N ASP A 301 -11.84 10.02 -24.17
CA ASP A 301 -11.35 9.83 -22.82
C ASP A 301 -12.06 10.82 -21.86
N TYR A 302 -12.63 10.29 -20.76
CA TYR A 302 -13.44 11.02 -19.79
C TYR A 302 -12.99 10.83 -18.35
N VAL A 303 -13.42 11.78 -17.50
CA VAL A 303 -13.36 11.76 -16.02
C VAL A 303 -12.00 11.27 -15.48
N PRO A 304 -10.95 12.09 -15.59
CA PRO A 304 -9.65 11.73 -15.03
C PRO A 304 -9.62 11.82 -13.50
N SER A 305 -8.87 10.93 -12.87
CA SER A 305 -8.64 10.88 -11.42
C SER A 305 -7.16 10.60 -11.13
N TRP A 306 -6.55 11.43 -10.28
CA TRP A 306 -5.16 11.26 -9.87
C TRP A 306 -4.98 10.09 -8.91
N SER A 307 -3.91 9.34 -9.06
CA SER A 307 -3.44 8.46 -7.98
C SER A 307 -3.02 9.30 -6.76
N PRO A 308 -3.04 8.72 -5.55
CA PRO A 308 -2.81 9.47 -4.30
C PRO A 308 -1.40 10.05 -4.16
N ASP A 309 -0.43 9.42 -4.81
CA ASP A 309 0.96 9.86 -4.91
C ASP A 309 1.20 10.86 -6.06
N GLY A 310 0.18 11.11 -6.90
CA GLY A 310 0.25 12.00 -8.05
C GLY A 310 1.08 11.47 -9.23
N THR A 311 1.49 10.20 -9.21
CA THR A 311 2.36 9.64 -10.25
C THR A 311 1.58 9.08 -11.44
N LYS A 312 0.29 8.76 -11.26
CA LYS A 312 -0.61 8.16 -12.25
C LYS A 312 -1.94 8.90 -12.35
N ILE A 313 -2.67 8.63 -13.43
CA ILE A 313 -4.03 9.11 -13.69
C ILE A 313 -4.87 7.94 -14.20
N ALA A 314 -6.03 7.69 -13.57
CA ALA A 314 -7.07 6.81 -14.09
C ALA A 314 -8.09 7.62 -14.89
N PHE A 315 -8.69 7.04 -15.91
CA PHE A 315 -9.69 7.68 -16.75
C PHE A 315 -10.57 6.63 -17.44
N SER A 316 -11.76 7.02 -17.89
CA SER A 316 -12.64 6.17 -18.70
C SER A 316 -12.35 6.38 -20.18
N SER A 317 -12.36 5.32 -20.97
CA SER A 317 -12.11 5.40 -22.42
C SER A 317 -12.93 4.38 -23.21
N GLU A 318 -13.46 4.79 -24.35
CA GLU A 318 -14.20 3.93 -25.28
C GLU A 318 -13.32 3.33 -26.40
N ARG A 319 -11.99 3.45 -26.30
CA ARG A 319 -11.04 3.10 -27.37
C ARG A 319 -11.06 1.65 -27.87
N ASP A 320 -11.65 0.75 -27.08
CA ASP A 320 -11.76 -0.67 -27.39
C ASP A 320 -13.18 -1.12 -27.77
N GLY A 321 -14.12 -0.18 -27.92
CA GLY A 321 -15.48 -0.43 -28.39
C GLY A 321 -16.58 -0.27 -27.33
N ASP A 322 -16.22 -0.36 -26.05
CA ASP A 322 -17.04 -0.06 -24.88
C ASP A 322 -16.26 0.78 -23.86
N TRP A 323 -16.96 1.39 -22.92
CA TRP A 323 -16.33 2.23 -21.90
C TRP A 323 -15.60 1.38 -20.89
N GLU A 324 -14.29 1.59 -20.75
CA GLU A 324 -13.47 0.85 -19.80
C GLU A 324 -12.57 1.81 -19.01
N ILE A 325 -12.12 1.39 -17.84
CA ILE A 325 -11.18 2.15 -17.01
C ILE A 325 -9.75 1.86 -17.47
N TYR A 326 -9.00 2.92 -17.70
CA TYR A 326 -7.59 2.92 -18.02
C TYR A 326 -6.81 3.67 -16.94
N ALA A 327 -5.53 3.35 -16.81
CA ALA A 327 -4.56 4.15 -16.09
C ALA A 327 -3.38 4.52 -16.98
N MET A 328 -2.70 5.61 -16.66
CA MET A 328 -1.46 6.05 -17.32
C MET A 328 -0.55 6.75 -16.31
N ASN A 329 0.71 6.97 -16.68
CA ASN A 329 1.61 7.87 -15.97
C ASN A 329 1.07 9.31 -16.05
N ALA A 330 1.40 10.13 -15.04
CA ALA A 330 1.03 11.54 -14.98
C ALA A 330 1.51 12.38 -16.18
N ASP A 331 2.53 11.89 -16.90
CA ASP A 331 3.06 12.50 -18.12
C ASP A 331 2.39 12.01 -19.42
N GLY A 332 1.37 11.14 -19.30
CA GLY A 332 0.61 10.57 -20.43
C GLY A 332 1.19 9.29 -21.02
N THR A 333 2.34 8.81 -20.51
CA THR A 333 2.95 7.56 -20.97
C THR A 333 2.38 6.33 -20.27
N ASN A 334 2.68 5.13 -20.77
CA ASN A 334 2.29 3.85 -20.18
C ASN A 334 0.77 3.70 -19.94
N VAL A 335 -0.04 3.98 -20.97
CA VAL A 335 -1.49 3.77 -20.94
C VAL A 335 -1.80 2.27 -20.88
N ARG A 336 -2.67 1.88 -19.97
CA ARG A 336 -3.01 0.49 -19.65
C ARG A 336 -4.48 0.35 -19.30
N LYS A 337 -5.11 -0.70 -19.83
CA LYS A 337 -6.49 -1.07 -19.56
C LYS A 337 -6.58 -1.80 -18.22
N LEU A 338 -7.54 -1.43 -17.36
CA LEU A 338 -7.75 -2.03 -16.03
C LEU A 338 -8.99 -2.93 -15.98
N THR A 339 -10.01 -2.60 -16.76
CA THR A 339 -11.26 -3.39 -16.85
C THR A 339 -11.46 -3.87 -18.29
N SER A 340 -12.01 -5.07 -18.48
CA SER A 340 -12.07 -5.72 -19.80
C SER A 340 -13.31 -6.62 -19.97
N ASN A 341 -14.46 -6.12 -19.56
CA ASN A 341 -15.72 -6.84 -19.71
C ASN A 341 -16.48 -6.32 -20.93
N SER A 342 -17.77 -6.62 -21.08
CA SER A 342 -18.58 -6.15 -22.21
C SER A 342 -19.55 -5.05 -21.82
N ALA A 343 -19.33 -4.46 -20.65
CA ALA A 343 -20.21 -3.50 -20.01
C ALA A 343 -19.42 -2.19 -19.81
N ASP A 344 -20.16 -1.09 -19.73
CA ASP A 344 -19.56 0.22 -19.57
C ASP A 344 -19.08 0.40 -18.12
N ASP A 345 -17.78 0.63 -17.97
CA ASP A 345 -17.11 1.03 -16.74
C ASP A 345 -16.68 2.51 -16.84
N LEU A 346 -17.18 3.33 -15.93
CA LEU A 346 -17.14 4.80 -15.99
C LEU A 346 -16.79 5.43 -14.64
N ASP A 347 -16.50 6.73 -14.66
CA ASP A 347 -16.39 7.59 -13.48
C ASP A 347 -15.39 7.09 -12.40
N PRO A 348 -14.12 6.80 -12.75
CA PRO A 348 -13.16 6.31 -11.78
C PRO A 348 -12.83 7.39 -10.75
N SER A 349 -12.81 7.00 -9.48
CA SER A 349 -12.19 7.75 -8.40
C SER A 349 -11.08 6.89 -7.81
N TRP A 350 -9.85 7.31 -8.05
CA TRP A 350 -8.67 6.67 -7.51
C TRP A 350 -8.40 7.25 -6.14
N CYS A 351 -8.42 6.39 -5.13
CA CYS A 351 -8.09 6.78 -3.79
C CYS A 351 -6.91 6.00 -3.29
N CYS A 352 -6.37 6.64 -2.26
CA CYS A 352 -5.60 6.11 -1.16
C CYS A 352 -5.03 4.71 -1.38
N ILE A 353 -3.75 4.65 -1.09
CA ILE A 353 -3.11 3.41 -0.68
C ILE A 353 -3.96 2.85 0.46
N SER A 354 -4.68 1.75 0.19
CA SER A 354 -5.44 1.03 1.22
C SER A 354 -4.53 0.74 2.41
N GLU A 355 -5.05 0.54 3.60
CA GLU A 355 -4.23 -0.02 4.69
C GLU A 355 -3.55 -1.32 4.21
N ASP A 356 -4.25 -2.10 3.38
CA ASP A 356 -3.75 -3.29 2.66
C ASP A 356 -2.61 -3.00 1.66
N GLY A 357 -2.31 -1.74 1.34
CA GLY A 357 -1.32 -1.28 0.34
C GLY A 357 -0.16 -0.47 0.92
N LYS A 358 -0.21 -0.09 2.21
CA LYS A 358 0.89 0.58 2.89
C LYS A 358 1.94 -0.43 3.32
N ALA A 359 3.20 -0.01 3.32
CA ALA A 359 4.23 -0.81 3.99
C ALA A 359 3.88 -0.92 5.48
N THR A 360 4.04 -2.10 6.08
CA THR A 360 3.85 -2.25 7.52
C THR A 360 5.19 -2.56 8.17
N VAL A 361 5.55 -1.84 9.22
CA VAL A 361 6.70 -2.15 10.07
C VAL A 361 6.18 -2.70 11.40
N SER A 362 6.55 -3.91 11.78
CA SER A 362 5.99 -4.56 12.97
C SER A 362 7.01 -5.31 13.81
N ILE A 363 6.73 -5.43 15.10
CA ILE A 363 7.40 -6.33 16.03
C ILE A 363 6.36 -7.12 16.82
N GLU A 364 6.58 -8.42 16.98
CA GLU A 364 5.66 -9.29 17.70
C GLU A 364 5.83 -9.13 19.22
N SER A 365 4.74 -9.24 19.98
CA SER A 365 4.81 -9.33 21.44
C SER A 365 5.52 -10.61 21.86
N ALA A 366 6.28 -10.54 22.95
CA ALA A 366 7.02 -11.66 23.49
C ALA A 366 7.01 -11.68 25.02
N SER A 367 7.47 -12.80 25.56
CA SER A 367 7.65 -12.96 27.00
C SER A 367 8.79 -13.93 27.26
N ALA A 368 9.53 -13.72 28.34
CA ALA A 368 10.58 -14.64 28.76
C ALA A 368 10.70 -14.70 30.30
N PRO A 369 11.13 -15.85 30.86
CA PRO A 369 11.55 -15.94 32.26
C PRO A 369 12.65 -14.94 32.60
N ARG A 370 12.70 -14.50 33.85
CA ARG A 370 13.74 -13.59 34.32
C ARG A 370 15.14 -14.17 34.07
N GLY A 371 15.99 -13.40 33.39
CA GLY A 371 17.37 -13.79 33.06
C GLY A 371 17.51 -14.51 31.72
N SER A 372 16.42 -15.04 31.16
CA SER A 372 16.38 -15.70 29.86
C SER A 372 16.23 -14.72 28.71
N THR A 373 16.49 -15.20 27.50
CA THR A 373 16.38 -14.44 26.25
C THR A 373 15.34 -15.02 25.32
N VAL A 374 14.66 -14.16 24.56
CA VAL A 374 13.75 -14.54 23.47
C VAL A 374 14.07 -13.70 22.24
N THR A 375 14.00 -14.29 21.06
CA THR A 375 14.28 -13.58 19.80
C THR A 375 12.99 -13.32 19.04
N VAL A 376 12.76 -12.06 18.67
CA VAL A 376 11.59 -11.63 17.89
C VAL A 376 12.02 -10.98 16.58
N PRO A 377 11.29 -11.22 15.47
CA PRO A 377 11.55 -10.53 14.21
C PRO A 377 10.94 -9.13 14.22
N ILE A 378 11.66 -8.17 13.64
CA ILE A 378 11.07 -6.94 13.09
C ILE A 378 10.79 -7.20 11.62
N ARG A 379 9.55 -7.00 11.19
CA ARG A 379 9.12 -7.26 9.81
C ARG A 379 8.85 -5.94 9.09
N ILE A 380 9.19 -5.89 7.81
CA ILE A 380 8.74 -4.86 6.88
C ILE A 380 8.00 -5.58 5.76
N THR A 381 6.71 -5.34 5.62
CA THR A 381 5.87 -5.99 4.62
C THR A 381 5.28 -4.98 3.64
N ASN A 382 4.81 -5.47 2.49
CA ASN A 382 4.09 -4.71 1.48
C ASN A 382 4.91 -3.56 0.87
N VAL A 383 6.18 -3.83 0.54
CA VAL A 383 7.08 -2.84 -0.05
C VAL A 383 7.40 -3.16 -1.50
N THR A 384 7.23 -2.17 -2.38
CA THR A 384 7.49 -2.33 -3.81
C THR A 384 8.89 -1.92 -4.25
N ASN A 385 9.60 -1.07 -3.48
CA ASN A 385 10.94 -0.59 -3.85
C ASN A 385 11.76 -0.06 -2.65
N LEU A 386 12.00 -0.85 -1.60
CA LEU A 386 12.69 -0.40 -0.39
C LEU A 386 14.14 0.03 -0.66
N GLY A 387 14.45 1.31 -0.47
CA GLY A 387 15.80 1.87 -0.59
C GLY A 387 16.50 2.10 0.74
N THR A 388 15.84 2.79 1.68
CA THR A 388 16.39 3.09 3.01
C THR A 388 15.39 2.73 4.09
N ALA A 389 15.87 2.14 5.20
CA ALA A 389 15.11 1.93 6.42
C ALA A 389 15.94 2.34 7.64
N ASN A 390 15.42 3.23 8.47
CA ASN A 390 16.01 3.70 9.73
C ASN A 390 14.98 3.56 10.84
N ILE A 391 15.10 2.51 11.63
CA ILE A 391 14.09 2.07 12.60
C ILE A 391 14.71 2.04 13.99
N TRP A 392 14.01 2.64 14.95
CA TRP A 392 14.41 2.69 16.34
C TRP A 392 13.44 1.84 17.14
N LEU A 393 13.95 1.03 18.06
CA LEU A 393 13.16 0.28 19.03
C LEU A 393 13.38 0.89 20.41
N SER A 394 12.32 1.31 21.09
CA SER A 394 12.34 1.81 22.45
C SER A 394 11.68 0.82 23.42
N TYR A 395 12.25 0.69 24.61
CA TYR A 395 11.79 -0.25 25.63
C TYR A 395 12.13 0.24 27.04
N ASN A 396 11.41 -0.26 28.04
CA ASN A 396 11.73 -0.04 29.44
C ASN A 396 12.93 -0.92 29.84
N LYS A 397 14.11 -0.29 29.89
CA LYS A 397 15.39 -0.89 30.28
C LYS A 397 15.40 -1.60 31.65
N ASP A 398 14.47 -1.26 32.54
CA ASP A 398 14.38 -1.89 33.87
C ASP A 398 13.59 -3.23 33.81
N VAL A 399 12.93 -3.51 32.69
CA VAL A 399 12.13 -4.73 32.44
C VAL A 399 12.82 -5.65 31.44
N VAL A 400 13.26 -5.09 30.31
CA VAL A 400 13.89 -5.83 29.20
C VAL A 400 15.07 -5.04 28.66
N ILE A 401 16.12 -5.74 28.22
CA ILE A 401 17.22 -5.16 27.45
C ILE A 401 17.38 -5.89 26.12
N VAL A 402 18.00 -5.24 25.14
CA VAL A 402 18.37 -5.92 23.89
C VAL A 402 19.76 -6.54 24.08
N ASP A 403 19.82 -7.87 24.03
CA ASP A 403 21.06 -8.65 24.18
C ASP A 403 21.88 -8.61 22.88
N SER A 404 21.22 -8.86 21.74
CA SER A 404 21.83 -8.76 20.42
C SER A 404 20.79 -8.47 19.34
N VAL A 405 21.28 -8.04 18.17
CA VAL A 405 20.49 -7.92 16.95
C VAL A 405 21.23 -8.70 15.86
N SER A 406 20.51 -9.62 15.20
CA SER A 406 21.05 -10.42 14.10
C SER A 406 20.35 -10.11 12.78
N GLU A 407 21.02 -10.46 11.69
CA GLU A 407 20.62 -10.14 10.32
C GLU A 407 19.30 -10.84 9.94
N GLY A 408 18.41 -10.09 9.29
CA GLY A 408 17.24 -10.66 8.61
C GLY A 408 17.51 -10.91 7.12
N ASP A 409 16.46 -10.81 6.30
CA ASP A 409 16.54 -10.91 4.83
C ASP A 409 17.24 -9.69 4.18
N LEU A 410 17.36 -8.61 4.96
CA LEU A 410 17.94 -7.33 4.58
C LEU A 410 19.33 -7.17 5.18
N SER A 411 20.33 -7.82 4.58
CA SER A 411 21.72 -7.76 5.07
C SER A 411 22.63 -6.86 4.22
N PRO A 412 23.57 -6.09 4.82
CA PRO A 412 23.81 -5.94 6.26
C PRO A 412 22.94 -4.85 6.92
N VAL A 413 22.44 -5.11 8.14
CA VAL A 413 21.82 -4.09 9.00
C VAL A 413 22.86 -3.51 9.94
N THR A 414 23.04 -2.19 9.90
CA THR A 414 23.89 -1.49 10.88
C THR A 414 23.10 -1.22 12.15
N THR A 415 23.63 -1.66 13.29
CA THR A 415 22.94 -1.65 14.59
C THR A 415 23.68 -0.80 15.64
N GLY A 416 22.94 -0.22 16.56
CA GLY A 416 23.45 0.52 17.72
C GLY A 416 22.55 0.30 18.93
N ILE A 417 22.97 -0.58 19.85
CA ILE A 417 22.23 -0.91 21.07
C ILE A 417 22.68 0.02 22.19
N ASP A 418 21.74 0.76 22.79
CA ASP A 418 21.95 1.58 23.98
C ASP A 418 20.95 1.17 25.08
N ASN A 419 21.29 0.09 25.79
CA ASN A 419 20.50 -0.42 26.91
C ASN A 419 20.44 0.56 28.10
N ALA A 420 21.35 1.55 28.18
CA ALA A 420 21.30 2.57 29.23
C ALA A 420 20.19 3.59 28.95
N ALA A 421 19.94 3.89 27.67
CA ALA A 421 18.82 4.72 27.21
C ALA A 421 17.52 3.93 27.01
N GLY A 422 17.59 2.59 26.88
CA GLY A 422 16.45 1.76 26.53
C GLY A 422 16.08 1.89 25.04
N VAL A 423 17.09 2.07 24.18
CA VAL A 423 16.90 2.32 22.75
C VAL A 423 17.87 1.48 21.94
N THR A 424 17.37 0.90 20.84
CA THR A 424 18.18 0.22 19.84
C THR A 424 17.91 0.80 18.46
N LYS A 425 18.95 1.30 17.79
CA LYS A 425 18.87 1.83 16.43
C LYS A 425 19.28 0.78 15.41
N MET A 426 18.54 0.68 14.32
CA MET A 426 18.80 -0.22 13.21
C MET A 426 18.66 0.53 11.89
N THR A 427 19.62 0.37 10.98
CA THR A 427 19.67 1.08 9.71
C THR A 427 20.08 0.16 8.58
N TRP A 428 19.42 0.31 7.43
CA TRP A 428 19.68 -0.45 6.21
C TRP A 428 19.55 0.45 4.99
N PHE A 429 20.32 0.14 3.94
CA PHE A 429 20.32 0.86 2.68
C PHE A 429 20.60 -0.05 1.48
N SER A 430 19.90 0.20 0.37
CA SER A 430 20.14 -0.38 -0.95
C SER A 430 19.93 0.66 -2.05
N ALA A 431 20.92 0.77 -2.95
CA ALA A 431 20.82 1.65 -4.11
C ALA A 431 19.93 1.11 -5.24
N THR A 432 19.63 -0.19 -5.24
CA THR A 432 18.83 -0.84 -6.31
C THR A 432 17.38 -1.10 -5.90
N GLY A 433 17.02 -0.83 -4.64
CA GLY A 433 15.72 -1.18 -4.10
C GLY A 433 15.56 -2.67 -3.80
N LYS A 434 14.57 -3.01 -2.97
CA LYS A 434 14.08 -4.38 -2.78
C LYS A 434 12.55 -4.41 -2.69
N THR A 435 11.96 -5.43 -3.31
CA THR A 435 10.50 -5.63 -3.37
C THR A 435 10.10 -6.90 -2.63
N GLY A 436 9.03 -6.83 -1.83
CA GLY A 436 8.47 -7.96 -1.11
C GLY A 436 8.33 -7.73 0.40
N ASP A 437 8.16 -8.83 1.11
CA ASP A 437 8.08 -8.90 2.56
C ASP A 437 9.40 -9.41 3.12
N PHE A 438 9.88 -8.76 4.17
CA PHE A 438 11.19 -9.04 4.74
C PHE A 438 11.12 -9.14 6.26
N VAL A 439 11.88 -10.06 6.81
CA VAL A 439 12.42 -9.88 8.16
C VAL A 439 13.54 -8.86 8.04
N PHE A 440 13.35 -7.69 8.65
CA PHE A 440 14.33 -6.62 8.66
C PHE A 440 15.52 -6.97 9.54
N ALA A 441 15.25 -7.39 10.78
CA ALA A 441 16.25 -7.86 11.73
C ALA A 441 15.59 -8.77 12.77
N TYR A 442 16.39 -9.62 13.40
CA TYR A 442 15.98 -10.37 14.59
C TYR A 442 16.55 -9.71 15.83
N VAL A 443 15.70 -9.37 16.79
CA VAL A 443 16.08 -8.73 18.06
C VAL A 443 15.99 -9.76 19.16
N THR A 444 17.13 -10.05 19.81
CA THR A 444 17.19 -10.92 20.99
C THR A 444 17.00 -10.06 22.24
N LEU A 445 15.87 -10.24 22.91
CA LEU A 445 15.44 -9.53 24.11
C LEU A 445 15.79 -10.36 25.35
N LYS A 446 16.34 -9.74 26.39
CA LYS A 446 16.65 -10.37 27.67
C LYS A 446 15.79 -9.79 28.79
N ALA A 447 15.09 -10.65 29.52
CA ALA A 447 14.32 -10.23 30.70
C ALA A 447 15.24 -9.87 31.87
N VAL A 448 15.11 -8.66 32.40
CA VAL A 448 15.89 -8.17 33.56
C VAL A 448 15.01 -7.71 34.74
N GLY A 449 13.73 -7.45 34.48
CA GLY A 449 12.73 -7.09 35.48
C GLY A 449 12.29 -8.25 36.38
N ASN A 450 11.26 -8.02 37.17
CA ASN A 450 10.62 -9.03 38.01
C ASN A 450 9.43 -9.67 37.28
N THR A 451 9.05 -10.87 37.71
CA THR A 451 7.85 -11.57 37.21
C THR A 451 6.62 -10.64 37.22
N GLY A 452 5.94 -10.55 36.08
CA GLY A 452 4.78 -9.69 35.86
C GLY A 452 5.09 -8.26 35.39
N ASP A 453 6.36 -7.84 35.39
CA ASP A 453 6.75 -6.55 34.82
C ASP A 453 6.54 -6.57 33.29
N LYS A 454 6.05 -5.45 32.75
CA LYS A 454 5.78 -5.28 31.31
C LYS A 454 6.52 -4.07 30.74
N SER A 455 6.95 -4.21 29.48
CA SER A 455 7.50 -3.13 28.67
C SER A 455 6.75 -3.03 27.36
N SER A 456 6.47 -1.82 26.88
CA SER A 456 6.19 -1.63 25.45
C SER A 456 7.46 -1.91 24.63
N LEU A 457 7.27 -2.37 23.39
CA LEU A 457 8.31 -2.49 22.37
C LEU A 457 7.92 -1.54 21.24
N ASP A 458 8.25 -0.26 21.44
CA ASP A 458 7.77 0.82 20.57
C ASP A 458 8.73 1.01 19.40
N LEU A 459 8.22 0.84 18.17
CA LEU A 459 8.95 1.09 16.94
C LEU A 459 8.76 2.54 16.48
N ASP A 460 9.87 3.20 16.17
CA ASP A 460 9.89 4.57 15.66
C ASP A 460 10.67 4.59 14.35
N VAL A 461 9.92 4.67 13.25
CA VAL A 461 10.46 4.68 11.88
C VAL A 461 10.90 6.10 11.54
N LYS A 462 12.20 6.37 11.66
CA LYS A 462 12.81 7.68 11.34
C LYS A 462 12.90 7.94 9.85
N GLU A 463 13.04 6.90 9.06
CA GLU A 463 13.15 6.99 7.61
C GLU A 463 12.72 5.67 6.98
N LEU A 464 11.82 5.75 6.00
CA LEU A 464 11.47 4.64 5.13
C LEU A 464 11.29 5.22 3.73
N THR A 465 12.24 4.98 2.84
CA THR A 465 12.25 5.56 1.49
C THR A 465 12.50 4.52 0.42
N ASP A 466 12.10 4.84 -0.80
CA ASP A 466 12.47 4.06 -1.98
C ASP A 466 13.93 4.27 -2.39
N ALA A 467 14.40 3.53 -3.40
CA ALA A 467 15.76 3.67 -3.93
C ALA A 467 16.06 5.05 -4.55
N SER A 468 15.01 5.84 -4.83
CA SER A 468 15.10 7.22 -5.32
C SER A 468 14.94 8.27 -4.20
N ALA A 469 14.94 7.83 -2.93
CA ALA A 469 14.77 8.65 -1.73
C ALA A 469 13.38 9.29 -1.56
N ASN A 470 12.34 8.76 -2.21
CA ASN A 470 10.95 9.17 -1.94
C ASN A 470 10.42 8.43 -0.70
N THR A 471 9.71 9.11 0.18
CA THR A 471 9.10 8.50 1.37
C THR A 471 8.09 7.42 0.99
N ILE A 472 8.19 6.25 1.62
CA ILE A 472 7.23 5.16 1.51
C ILE A 472 6.17 5.34 2.61
N PRO A 473 4.87 5.51 2.26
CA PRO A 473 3.78 5.53 3.23
C PRO A 473 3.70 4.19 3.98
N HIS A 474 3.63 4.26 5.31
CA HIS A 474 3.66 3.07 6.15
C HIS A 474 2.78 3.18 7.39
N THR A 475 2.54 2.04 8.02
CA THR A 475 1.97 1.89 9.35
C THR A 475 2.97 1.18 10.27
N VAL A 476 2.81 1.36 11.58
CA VAL A 476 3.65 0.74 12.60
C VAL A 476 2.78 -0.07 13.55
N THR A 477 3.18 -1.30 13.82
CA THR A 477 2.53 -2.18 14.80
C THR A 477 3.53 -2.55 15.89
N ASP A 478 3.33 -1.97 17.07
CA ASP A 478 4.18 -2.19 18.25
C ASP A 478 3.88 -3.51 18.94
N GLY A 479 4.87 -4.00 19.68
CA GLY A 479 4.77 -5.19 20.51
C GLY A 479 4.78 -4.86 22.01
N THR A 480 4.64 -5.90 22.82
CA THR A 480 4.82 -5.82 24.27
C THR A 480 5.74 -6.93 24.73
N PHE A 481 6.55 -6.65 25.74
CA PHE A 481 7.36 -7.64 26.44
C PHE A 481 6.83 -7.86 27.86
N GLU A 482 6.72 -9.11 28.29
CA GLU A 482 6.36 -9.47 29.66
C GLU A 482 7.40 -10.41 30.28
N VAL A 483 7.81 -10.12 31.51
CA VAL A 483 8.66 -11.03 32.28
C VAL A 483 7.76 -12.10 32.88
N ASN A 484 7.89 -13.32 32.38
CA ASN A 484 7.12 -14.45 32.89
C ASN A 484 7.82 -15.08 34.10
N PRO A 485 7.10 -15.89 34.89
CA PRO A 485 7.67 -16.67 35.97
C PRO A 485 8.91 -17.44 35.54
N THR A 486 9.90 -17.56 36.43
CA THR A 486 11.01 -18.51 36.20
C THR A 486 10.52 -19.86 36.63
N LEU A 487 10.18 -20.68 35.65
CA LEU A 487 9.66 -21.99 35.91
C LEU A 487 10.82 -22.91 36.32
N MET A 488 10.58 -23.70 37.36
CA MET A 488 11.56 -24.68 37.85
C MET A 488 11.27 -26.01 37.15
N GLU A 489 12.29 -26.80 36.87
CA GLU A 489 12.11 -28.18 36.42
C GLU A 489 11.12 -28.92 37.34
N GLY A 490 10.14 -29.66 36.80
CA GLY A 490 9.08 -30.30 37.60
C GLY A 490 7.97 -29.41 38.15
N ASP A 491 7.96 -28.09 37.90
CA ASP A 491 6.82 -27.21 38.13
C ASP A 491 5.84 -27.28 36.95
N VAL A 492 4.82 -28.12 37.09
CA VAL A 492 3.84 -28.42 36.04
C VAL A 492 2.67 -27.43 36.06
N THR A 493 2.37 -26.86 37.24
CA THR A 493 1.36 -25.82 37.42
C THR A 493 1.82 -24.44 36.99
N MET A 494 3.13 -24.27 36.78
CA MET A 494 3.77 -23.04 36.34
C MET A 494 3.60 -21.90 37.35
N ASP A 495 3.72 -22.22 38.63
CA ASP A 495 3.47 -21.28 39.73
C ASP A 495 4.72 -20.92 40.57
N GLU A 496 5.91 -21.25 40.06
CA GLU A 496 7.23 -21.12 40.68
C GLU A 496 7.43 -22.01 41.92
N HIS A 497 6.49 -22.92 42.21
CA HIS A 497 6.54 -23.80 43.37
C HIS A 497 6.27 -25.25 42.97
N ILE A 498 7.32 -26.06 42.92
CA ILE A 498 7.13 -27.51 42.84
C ILE A 498 6.41 -27.97 44.10
N THR A 499 5.22 -28.54 43.98
CA THR A 499 4.38 -29.05 45.07
C THR A 499 3.85 -30.45 44.76
N MET A 500 3.12 -31.03 45.71
CA MET A 500 2.40 -32.29 45.45
C MET A 500 1.25 -32.10 44.44
N ALA A 501 0.87 -30.85 44.13
CA ALA A 501 -0.11 -30.56 43.10
C ALA A 501 0.45 -30.90 41.71
N ASP A 502 1.72 -30.66 41.45
CA ASP A 502 2.41 -30.98 40.20
C ASP A 502 2.44 -32.49 39.94
N ALA A 503 2.86 -33.26 40.95
CA ALA A 503 2.78 -34.72 40.91
C ALA A 503 1.35 -35.21 40.60
N MET A 504 0.35 -34.55 41.18
CA MET A 504 -1.05 -34.90 40.97
C MET A 504 -1.56 -34.48 39.58
N PHE A 505 -1.01 -33.42 38.98
CA PHE A 505 -1.30 -33.02 37.60
C PHE A 505 -0.78 -34.05 36.61
N ILE A 506 0.44 -34.55 36.80
CA ILE A 506 1.02 -35.63 35.98
C ILE A 506 0.17 -36.91 36.11
N ALA A 507 -0.21 -37.27 37.34
CA ALA A 507 -1.07 -38.43 37.58
C ALA A 507 -2.45 -38.30 36.92
N GLN A 508 -3.06 -37.10 36.96
CA GLN A 508 -4.34 -36.81 36.29
C GLN A 508 -4.22 -36.89 34.77
N TYR A 509 -3.12 -36.38 34.21
CA TYR A 509 -2.82 -36.50 32.79
C TYR A 509 -2.71 -37.97 32.36
N LYS A 510 -1.97 -38.80 33.11
CA LYS A 510 -1.88 -40.23 32.83
C LYS A 510 -3.15 -41.02 33.01
N ALA A 511 -4.03 -40.56 33.90
CA ALA A 511 -5.36 -41.12 34.04
C ALA A 511 -6.35 -40.66 32.94
N GLY A 512 -5.93 -39.77 32.02
CA GLY A 512 -6.80 -39.19 31.00
C GLY A 512 -7.83 -38.20 31.57
N LEU A 513 -7.64 -37.74 32.80
CA LEU A 513 -8.55 -36.82 33.50
C LEU A 513 -8.22 -35.35 33.24
N ARG A 514 -7.04 -35.07 32.67
CA ARG A 514 -6.53 -33.73 32.37
C ARG A 514 -5.68 -33.77 31.11
N SER A 515 -5.70 -32.70 30.33
CA SER A 515 -4.74 -32.48 29.24
C SER A 515 -3.65 -31.51 29.68
N LEU A 516 -2.40 -31.78 29.29
CA LEU A 516 -1.27 -30.87 29.44
C LEU A 516 -0.93 -30.25 28.08
N ASN A 517 -0.53 -28.99 28.06
CA ASN A 517 -0.03 -28.34 26.85
C ASN A 517 1.45 -28.71 26.59
N ALA A 518 2.03 -28.23 25.49
CA ALA A 518 3.40 -28.59 25.09
C ALA A 518 4.48 -28.21 26.12
N SER A 519 4.37 -27.03 26.75
CA SER A 519 5.30 -26.61 27.80
C SER A 519 5.13 -27.48 29.05
N GLN A 520 3.90 -27.67 29.50
CA GLN A 520 3.60 -28.51 30.67
C GLN A 520 4.00 -29.98 30.49
N LEU A 521 3.99 -30.50 29.26
CA LEU A 521 4.48 -31.85 28.96
C LEU A 521 5.99 -31.95 29.13
N LYS A 522 6.73 -30.89 28.79
CA LYS A 522 8.18 -30.83 29.03
C LYS A 522 8.49 -30.71 30.52
N CYS A 523 7.81 -29.82 31.25
CA CYS A 523 7.96 -29.69 32.71
C CYS A 523 7.56 -30.98 33.46
N ALA A 524 6.64 -31.76 32.90
CA ALA A 524 6.14 -33.00 33.48
C ALA A 524 7.08 -34.21 33.27
N ASP A 525 8.08 -34.11 32.40
CA ASP A 525 9.11 -35.14 32.22
C ASP A 525 10.30 -34.85 33.15
N THR A 526 10.06 -35.03 34.44
CA THR A 526 11.05 -34.75 35.49
C THR A 526 12.19 -35.76 35.54
N THR A 527 12.10 -36.85 34.78
CA THR A 527 13.16 -37.87 34.67
C THR A 527 14.02 -37.71 33.42
N ASP A 528 13.64 -36.79 32.53
CA ASP A 528 14.33 -36.47 31.27
C ASP A 528 14.57 -37.72 30.39
N ASP A 529 13.59 -38.63 30.36
CA ASP A 529 13.67 -39.85 29.54
C ASP A 529 12.89 -39.74 28.22
N GLY A 530 12.25 -38.61 27.98
CA GLY A 530 11.44 -38.29 26.81
C GLY A 530 9.98 -38.73 26.93
N ASP A 531 9.60 -39.40 28.02
CA ASP A 531 8.26 -39.90 28.27
C ASP A 531 7.74 -39.38 29.63
N VAL A 532 6.74 -38.49 29.61
CA VAL A 532 5.95 -38.22 30.83
C VAL A 532 5.34 -39.55 31.28
N THR A 533 5.53 -39.99 32.52
CA THR A 533 4.98 -41.22 33.11
C THR A 533 4.54 -41.01 34.56
N MET A 534 4.08 -42.08 35.23
CA MET A 534 3.85 -42.01 36.69
C MET A 534 5.19 -41.97 37.46
N ALA A 535 6.32 -42.30 36.82
CA ALA A 535 7.64 -42.18 37.42
C ALA A 535 7.96 -40.70 37.72
N ASP A 536 7.57 -39.79 36.84
CA ASP A 536 7.76 -38.35 37.02
C ASP A 536 6.95 -37.78 38.19
N ALA A 537 5.68 -38.19 38.28
CA ALA A 537 4.84 -37.86 39.42
C ALA A 537 5.45 -38.37 40.74
N MET A 538 6.05 -39.57 40.71
CA MET A 538 6.73 -40.15 41.86
C MET A 538 8.05 -39.43 42.16
N HIS A 539 8.75 -38.92 41.15
CA HIS A 539 9.99 -38.19 41.31
C HIS A 539 9.75 -36.89 42.10
N ILE A 540 8.71 -36.13 41.73
CA ILE A 540 8.27 -34.94 42.48
C ILE A 540 7.85 -35.30 43.92
N ALA A 541 7.08 -36.37 44.09
CA ALA A 541 6.60 -36.80 45.41
C ALA A 541 7.72 -37.27 46.35
N GLN A 542 8.72 -37.95 45.80
CA GLN A 542 9.90 -38.42 46.54
C GLN A 542 10.78 -37.25 46.95
N TRP A 543 11.01 -36.30 46.04
CA TRP A 543 11.75 -35.07 46.35
C TRP A 543 11.11 -34.28 47.49
N LYS A 544 9.77 -34.16 47.51
CA LYS A 544 9.08 -33.50 48.64
C LYS A 544 9.22 -34.22 49.97
N ALA A 545 9.40 -35.54 49.96
CA ALA A 545 9.56 -36.33 51.16
C ALA A 545 11.01 -36.31 51.69
N ASP A 546 12.00 -36.12 50.82
CA ASP A 546 13.43 -36.12 51.15
C ASP A 546 14.23 -35.07 50.35
N PRO A 547 14.01 -33.76 50.55
CA PRO A 547 14.59 -32.72 49.70
C PRO A 547 16.12 -32.65 49.79
N ASP A 548 16.70 -33.15 50.88
CA ASP A 548 18.14 -33.14 51.16
C ASP A 548 18.82 -34.49 50.87
N GLY A 549 18.07 -35.48 50.36
CA GLY A 549 18.56 -36.81 49.99
C GLY A 549 19.12 -37.61 51.18
N THR A 550 18.76 -37.24 52.41
CA THR A 550 19.35 -37.81 53.63
C THR A 550 18.79 -39.19 53.97
N LEU A 551 17.67 -39.60 53.37
CA LEU A 551 17.04 -40.91 53.59
C LEU A 551 17.61 -42.02 52.68
N GLY A 552 18.57 -41.70 51.80
CA GLY A 552 19.33 -42.69 51.02
C GLY A 552 18.51 -43.47 50.00
N VAL A 553 17.40 -42.90 49.53
CA VAL A 553 16.60 -43.45 48.44
C VAL A 553 17.35 -43.22 47.12
N LEU A 554 17.32 -44.21 46.23
CA LEU A 554 18.26 -44.47 45.12
C LEU A 554 18.27 -43.47 43.94
N PHE A 555 17.82 -42.24 44.12
CA PHE A 555 17.96 -41.17 43.13
C PHE A 555 18.51 -39.95 43.86
N LYS A 556 19.81 -39.70 43.71
CA LYS A 556 20.33 -38.38 44.06
C LYS A 556 19.63 -37.38 43.16
N PRO A 557 19.10 -36.27 43.70
CA PRO A 557 18.49 -35.27 42.86
C PRO A 557 19.55 -34.75 41.87
N LEU A 558 19.31 -34.93 40.56
CA LEU A 558 20.01 -34.23 39.46
C LEU A 558 19.60 -32.74 39.42
N TRP A 559 19.36 -32.13 40.58
CA TRP A 559 18.86 -30.76 40.69
C TRP A 559 20.01 -29.76 40.90
N GLU A 560 21.25 -30.16 40.56
CA GLU A 560 22.36 -29.21 40.54
C GLU A 560 22.32 -28.41 39.24
N SER A 561 21.61 -27.28 39.32
CA SER A 561 21.72 -26.12 38.44
C SER A 561 20.87 -26.14 37.16
N PRO A 562 20.28 -25.00 36.74
CA PRO A 562 19.71 -24.78 35.40
C PRO A 562 20.78 -24.81 34.27
N ALA A 563 21.85 -25.60 34.44
CA ALA A 563 23.01 -25.70 33.57
C ALA A 563 23.71 -27.08 33.68
N ASP A 564 22.97 -28.16 33.96
CA ASP A 564 23.54 -29.52 33.85
C ASP A 564 23.74 -29.88 32.36
N ASP A 565 24.89 -30.48 32.07
CA ASP A 565 25.62 -30.42 30.79
C ASP A 565 25.25 -31.52 29.77
N ASP A 566 24.17 -32.24 30.03
CA ASP A 566 23.68 -33.39 29.28
C ASP A 566 22.40 -33.10 28.46
N MET A 567 21.76 -31.95 28.68
CA MET A 567 20.66 -31.47 27.84
C MET A 567 21.20 -30.92 26.51
N LEU A 568 21.01 -31.66 25.42
CA LEU A 568 21.37 -31.22 24.06
C LEU A 568 20.61 -29.94 23.63
N GLU A 569 19.50 -29.61 24.30
CA GLU A 569 18.73 -28.37 24.13
C GLU A 569 18.16 -27.92 25.50
N PRO A 570 18.21 -26.62 25.87
CA PRO A 570 17.63 -26.14 27.11
C PRO A 570 16.11 -26.38 27.11
N VAL A 571 15.61 -27.06 28.14
CA VAL A 571 14.17 -27.22 28.35
C VAL A 571 13.66 -25.91 28.99
N ASP A 572 12.79 -25.20 28.27
CA ASP A 572 11.91 -24.17 28.85
C ASP A 572 10.88 -24.89 29.75
N CYS A 573 11.39 -25.44 30.86
CA CYS A 573 10.61 -25.86 32.00
C CYS A 573 10.13 -24.62 32.66
#